data_AF-A0A7H1RQL3-F1
#
_entry.id   AF-A0A7H1RQL3-F1
#
_cell.length_a   1.000
_cell.length_b   1.000
_cell.length_c   1.000
_cell.angle_alpha   90.00
_cell.angle_beta   90.00
_cell.angle_gamma   90.00
#
_symmetry.space_group_name_H-M   'P 1'
#
loop_
_entity.id
_entity.type
_entity.pdbx_description
1 polymer ?
#
loop_
_entity_poly.entity_id
_entity_poly.type
_entity_poly.pdbx_seq_one_letter_code
_entity_poly.pdbx_strand_id
1 'polypeptide(L)'
;MDHALTVAPAATLFQQALGAAFYTLPEAVRRLHAVRGTTRYAGIASVERGRNPLARLCARIAGLPKAMRDVPLAVEFTADAKRETWCRDFAGTRMQTRLGCKGGLLRERLGPLQFRYHLHPGNQALWWQVAGVRLFGLLPLPAGWFDGVRCREREHDGRYEFLIEARLPLVGLVVRYEGWLAPA
;
A
#
# COMPACT_ATOMS: atom_id res chain seq x y z
N MET A 1 1.08 -38.44 -24.67
CA MET A 1 0.13 -38.02 -23.61
C MET A 1 0.90 -37.07 -22.72
N ASP A 2 0.89 -35.79 -23.08
CA ASP A 2 1.62 -34.76 -22.35
C ASP A 2 0.87 -34.42 -21.07
N HIS A 3 1.40 -34.89 -19.94
CA HIS A 3 1.02 -34.35 -18.64
C HIS A 3 1.50 -32.91 -18.59
N ALA A 4 0.65 -31.98 -19.02
CA ALA A 4 0.77 -30.58 -18.67
C ALA A 4 0.70 -30.49 -17.15
N LEU A 5 1.87 -30.53 -16.51
CA LEU A 5 2.06 -30.12 -15.13
C LEU A 5 1.43 -28.74 -15.03
N THR A 6 0.24 -28.66 -14.46
CA THR A 6 -0.35 -27.40 -14.04
C THR A 6 0.57 -26.90 -12.95
N VAL A 7 1.57 -26.10 -13.34
CA VAL A 7 2.48 -25.45 -12.42
C VAL A 7 1.58 -24.65 -11.48
N ALA A 8 1.55 -25.06 -10.21
CA ALA A 8 0.80 -24.34 -9.20
C ALA A 8 1.19 -22.86 -9.31
N PRO A 9 0.23 -21.96 -9.47
CA PRO A 9 0.54 -20.60 -9.82
C PRO A 9 1.34 -19.96 -8.69
N ALA A 10 2.43 -19.29 -9.04
CA ALA A 10 3.37 -18.73 -8.07
C ALA A 10 2.67 -17.82 -7.05
N ALA A 11 3.17 -17.84 -5.81
CA ALA A 11 2.64 -17.03 -4.73
C ALA A 11 2.73 -15.53 -5.05
N THR A 12 1.69 -14.76 -4.72
CA THR A 12 1.72 -13.28 -4.81
C THR A 12 2.71 -12.69 -3.80
N LEU A 13 3.01 -11.40 -3.90
CA LEU A 13 3.94 -10.76 -2.96
C LEU A 13 3.45 -10.85 -1.52
N PHE A 14 2.15 -10.66 -1.31
CA PHE A 14 1.55 -10.73 0.01
C PHE A 14 1.52 -12.15 0.55
N GLN A 15 1.30 -13.16 -0.30
CA GLN A 15 1.44 -14.56 0.11
C GLN A 15 2.88 -14.90 0.51
N GLN A 16 3.88 -14.38 -0.21
CA GLN A 16 5.29 -14.55 0.14
C GLN A 16 5.67 -13.83 1.44
N ALA A 17 5.13 -12.64 1.68
CA ALA A 17 5.44 -11.84 2.86
C ALA A 17 4.76 -12.37 4.14
N LEU A 18 3.51 -12.83 4.03
CA LEU A 18 2.69 -13.27 5.18
C LEU A 18 2.72 -14.78 5.41
N GLY A 19 3.06 -15.59 4.40
CA GLY A 19 2.99 -17.04 4.47
C GLY A 19 1.57 -17.52 4.83
N ALA A 20 1.46 -18.46 5.76
CA ALA A 20 0.18 -19.00 6.21
C ALA A 20 -0.76 -17.94 6.79
N ALA A 21 -0.21 -16.86 7.37
CA ALA A 21 -1.02 -15.80 7.99
C ALA A 21 -1.85 -15.03 6.95
N PHE A 22 -1.51 -15.11 5.66
CA PHE A 22 -2.30 -14.57 4.56
C PHE A 22 -3.74 -15.11 4.55
N TYR A 23 -3.93 -16.38 4.92
CA TYR A 23 -5.26 -17.01 4.90
C TYR A 23 -6.15 -16.61 6.08
N THR A 24 -5.59 -15.91 7.08
CA THR A 24 -6.33 -15.33 8.22
C THR A 24 -6.87 -13.93 7.93
N LEU A 25 -6.47 -13.34 6.79
CA LEU A 25 -6.93 -12.02 6.39
C LEU A 25 -8.44 -12.02 6.11
N PRO A 26 -9.12 -10.88 6.34
CA PRO A 26 -10.49 -10.68 5.87
C PRO A 26 -10.61 -10.96 4.37
N GLU A 27 -11.77 -11.41 3.93
CA GLU A 27 -11.97 -11.93 2.58
C GLU A 27 -11.69 -10.85 1.53
N ALA A 28 -12.20 -9.63 1.70
CA ALA A 28 -11.99 -8.54 0.75
C ALA A 28 -10.49 -8.16 0.63
N VAL A 29 -9.78 -8.11 1.77
CA VAL A 29 -8.33 -7.84 1.83
C VAL A 29 -7.55 -8.96 1.16
N ARG A 30 -7.89 -10.22 1.48
CA ARG A 30 -7.27 -11.39 0.88
C ARG A 30 -7.49 -11.45 -0.63
N ARG A 31 -8.69 -11.10 -1.10
CA ARG A 31 -9.06 -11.10 -2.53
C ARG A 31 -8.25 -10.07 -3.30
N LEU A 32 -8.13 -8.85 -2.78
CA LEU A 32 -7.33 -7.79 -3.40
C LEU A 32 -5.85 -8.21 -3.52
N HIS A 33 -5.29 -8.81 -2.48
CA HIS A 33 -3.88 -9.24 -2.45
C HIS A 33 -3.59 -10.62 -3.08
N ALA A 34 -4.63 -11.32 -3.55
CA ALA A 34 -4.53 -12.57 -4.31
C ALA A 34 -4.50 -12.34 -5.83
N VAL A 35 -4.63 -11.09 -6.27
CA VAL A 35 -4.66 -10.69 -7.68
C VAL A 35 -3.37 -11.08 -8.40
N ARG A 36 -3.53 -11.54 -9.65
CA ARG A 36 -2.45 -11.81 -10.59
C ARG A 36 -2.77 -11.18 -11.94
N GLY A 37 -1.77 -10.67 -12.62
CA GLY A 37 -1.96 -9.88 -13.84
C GLY A 37 -2.51 -8.49 -13.54
N THR A 38 -3.33 -7.94 -14.44
CA THR A 38 -3.89 -6.61 -14.28
C THR A 38 -5.34 -6.69 -13.82
N THR A 39 -5.68 -5.95 -12.76
CA THR A 39 -7.06 -5.76 -12.32
C THR A 39 -7.30 -4.32 -11.91
N ARG A 40 -8.57 -3.94 -11.84
CA ARG A 40 -9.01 -2.61 -11.45
C ARG A 40 -10.01 -2.68 -10.31
N TYR A 41 -9.82 -1.79 -9.35
CA TYR A 41 -10.75 -1.53 -8.27
C TYR A 41 -11.18 -0.06 -8.34
N ALA A 42 -12.40 0.21 -7.87
CA ALA A 42 -12.95 1.56 -7.79
C ALA A 42 -13.64 1.77 -6.45
N GLY A 43 -13.71 3.03 -6.03
CA GLY A 43 -14.42 3.42 -4.83
C GLY A 43 -14.26 4.90 -4.53
N ILE A 44 -14.29 5.24 -3.24
CA ILE A 44 -14.24 6.61 -2.77
C ILE A 44 -13.11 6.76 -1.76
N ALA A 45 -12.40 7.89 -1.83
CA ALA A 45 -11.34 8.22 -0.91
C ALA A 45 -11.42 9.68 -0.44
N SER A 46 -11.02 9.90 0.80
CA SER A 46 -10.77 11.20 1.39
C SER A 46 -9.29 11.32 1.71
N VAL A 47 -8.68 12.44 1.33
CA VAL A 47 -7.26 12.76 1.52
C VAL A 47 -7.13 14.05 2.32
N GLU A 48 -6.49 13.96 3.47
CA GLU A 48 -6.09 15.08 4.30
C GLU A 48 -4.59 15.34 4.18
N ARG A 49 -4.22 16.61 4.21
CA ARG A 49 -2.82 17.05 4.18
C ARG A 49 -2.45 17.85 5.41
N GLY A 50 -1.19 17.69 5.80
CA GLY A 50 -0.54 18.61 6.72
C GLY A 50 -0.63 20.05 6.26
N ARG A 51 -0.94 20.95 7.20
CA ARG A 51 -0.96 22.40 6.95
C ARG A 51 0.43 23.03 6.96
N ASN A 52 1.41 22.36 7.60
CA ASN A 52 2.79 22.83 7.73
C ASN A 52 3.52 22.89 6.36
N PRO A 53 4.28 23.95 6.05
CA PRO A 53 5.14 24.02 4.86
C PRO A 53 6.06 22.82 4.68
N LEU A 54 6.67 22.30 5.76
CA LEU A 54 7.52 21.11 5.70
C LEU A 54 6.72 19.87 5.30
N ALA A 55 5.50 19.72 5.81
CA ALA A 55 4.60 18.63 5.43
C ALA A 55 4.28 18.70 3.93
N ARG A 56 4.03 19.90 3.40
CA ARG A 56 3.79 20.13 1.97
C ARG A 56 5.02 19.87 1.09
N LEU A 57 6.23 20.07 1.60
CA LEU A 57 7.46 19.72 0.90
C LEU A 57 7.65 18.19 0.84
N CYS A 58 7.58 17.51 1.99
CA CYS A 58 7.66 16.04 2.06
C CYS A 58 6.61 15.38 1.17
N ALA A 59 5.38 15.92 1.22
CA ALA A 59 4.26 15.57 0.36
C ALA A 59 4.57 15.60 -1.14
N ARG A 60 5.22 16.67 -1.60
CA ARG A 60 5.60 16.87 -3.00
C ARG A 60 6.74 15.94 -3.41
N ILE A 61 7.76 15.80 -2.57
CA ILE A 61 8.90 14.89 -2.80
C ILE A 61 8.40 13.45 -2.96
N ALA A 62 7.43 13.04 -2.14
CA ALA A 62 6.83 11.71 -2.21
C ALA A 62 5.78 11.56 -3.33
N GLY A 63 5.43 12.61 -4.08
CA GLY A 63 4.42 12.53 -5.15
C GLY A 63 3.00 12.20 -4.63
N LEU A 64 2.69 12.60 -3.41
CA LEU A 64 1.41 12.29 -2.77
C LEU A 64 0.27 13.19 -3.32
N PRO A 65 -1.01 12.75 -3.29
CA PRO A 65 -2.15 13.52 -3.81
C PRO A 65 -2.44 14.81 -3.02
N LYS A 66 -3.20 15.75 -3.59
CA LYS A 66 -3.64 16.96 -2.85
C LYS A 66 -4.71 16.61 -1.80
N ALA A 67 -5.03 17.54 -0.90
CA ALA A 67 -6.15 17.35 0.02
C ALA A 67 -7.47 17.41 -0.75
N MET A 68 -8.33 16.42 -0.55
CA MET A 68 -9.59 16.22 -1.26
C MET A 68 -10.54 15.43 -0.35
N ARG A 69 -11.85 15.54 -0.55
CA ARG A 69 -12.84 14.84 0.27
C ARG A 69 -13.85 14.13 -0.62
N ASP A 70 -14.13 12.88 -0.28
CA ASP A 70 -15.14 12.02 -0.91
C ASP A 70 -15.03 12.00 -2.44
N VAL A 71 -13.79 11.82 -2.93
CA VAL A 71 -13.51 11.80 -4.38
C VAL A 71 -13.47 10.39 -4.94
N PRO A 72 -13.82 10.20 -6.23
CA PRO A 72 -13.61 8.93 -6.92
C PRO A 72 -12.13 8.52 -6.87
N LEU A 73 -11.92 7.26 -6.47
CA LEU A 73 -10.63 6.59 -6.51
C LEU A 73 -10.72 5.40 -7.45
N ALA A 74 -9.82 5.32 -8.43
CA ALA A 74 -9.57 4.12 -9.20
C ALA A 74 -8.17 3.59 -8.88
N VAL A 75 -8.04 2.29 -8.64
CA VAL A 75 -6.76 1.65 -8.42
C VAL A 75 -6.58 0.52 -9.42
N GLU A 76 -5.53 0.61 -10.21
CA GLU A 76 -5.09 -0.46 -11.10
C GLU A 76 -3.91 -1.18 -10.44
N PHE A 77 -4.04 -2.48 -10.30
CA PHE A 77 -2.98 -3.36 -9.80
C PHE A 77 -2.45 -4.17 -10.97
N THR A 78 -1.16 -4.11 -11.20
CA THR A 78 -0.44 -5.02 -12.10
C THR A 78 0.48 -5.89 -11.24
N ALA A 79 0.11 -7.15 -11.05
CA ALA A 79 0.75 -8.05 -10.12
C ALA A 79 1.39 -9.25 -10.81
N ASP A 80 2.66 -9.50 -10.51
CA ASP A 80 3.35 -10.75 -10.82
C ASP A 80 3.98 -11.35 -9.55
N ALA A 81 4.64 -12.50 -9.69
CA ALA A 81 5.24 -13.21 -8.55
C ALA A 81 6.42 -12.48 -7.89
N LYS A 82 7.00 -11.46 -8.52
CA LYS A 82 8.20 -10.74 -8.04
C LYS A 82 7.93 -9.28 -7.74
N ARG A 83 6.92 -8.68 -8.38
CA ARG A 83 6.63 -7.24 -8.33
C ARG A 83 5.13 -7.01 -8.45
N GLU A 84 4.68 -5.96 -7.76
CA GLU A 84 3.35 -5.40 -7.96
C GLU A 84 3.49 -3.91 -8.25
N THR A 85 2.73 -3.40 -9.21
CA THR A 85 2.64 -1.98 -9.49
C THR A 85 1.23 -1.53 -9.20
N TRP A 86 1.10 -0.53 -8.33
CA TRP A 86 -0.18 0.02 -7.93
C TRP A 86 -0.29 1.42 -8.50
N CYS A 87 -1.23 1.64 -9.40
CA CYS A 87 -1.54 2.95 -9.96
C CYS A 87 -2.86 3.45 -9.36
N ARG A 88 -2.79 4.47 -8.52
CA ARG A 88 -3.94 5.08 -7.86
C ARG A 88 -4.26 6.40 -8.56
N ASP A 89 -5.49 6.54 -9.05
CA ASP A 89 -6.00 7.77 -9.63
C ASP A 89 -7.06 8.37 -8.69
N PHE A 90 -6.70 9.48 -8.05
CA PHE A 90 -7.59 10.23 -7.18
C PHE A 90 -8.14 11.43 -7.95
N ALA A 91 -9.32 11.29 -8.55
CA ALA A 91 -9.96 12.32 -9.38
C ALA A 91 -8.99 13.01 -10.38
N GLY A 92 -8.20 12.22 -11.11
CA GLY A 92 -7.21 12.68 -12.08
C GLY A 92 -5.80 12.93 -11.53
N THR A 93 -5.61 12.87 -10.21
CA THR A 93 -4.27 12.91 -9.61
C THR A 93 -3.70 11.50 -9.47
N ARG A 94 -2.70 11.17 -10.30
CA ARG A 94 -2.10 9.84 -10.31
C ARG A 94 -0.94 9.70 -9.33
N MET A 95 -0.95 8.60 -8.58
CA MET A 95 0.10 8.18 -7.67
C MET A 95 0.43 6.71 -7.96
N GLN A 96 1.68 6.45 -8.37
CA GLN A 96 2.15 5.11 -8.67
C GLN A 96 3.15 4.64 -7.62
N THR A 97 2.97 3.43 -7.11
CA THR A 97 3.97 2.75 -6.28
C THR A 97 4.34 1.39 -6.87
N ARG A 98 5.58 0.98 -6.61
CA ARG A 98 6.09 -0.33 -7.03
C ARG A 98 6.50 -1.11 -5.80
N LEU A 99 5.95 -2.31 -5.68
CA LEU A 99 6.17 -3.21 -4.56
C LEU A 99 7.01 -4.41 -5.00
N GLY A 100 7.74 -4.96 -4.04
CA GLY A 100 8.45 -6.24 -4.16
C GLY A 100 8.58 -6.86 -2.77
N CYS A 101 8.86 -8.15 -2.69
CA CYS A 101 9.13 -8.83 -1.42
C CYS A 101 10.61 -9.27 -1.38
N LYS A 102 11.29 -9.02 -0.26
CA LYS A 102 12.65 -9.56 -0.05
C LYS A 102 12.92 -9.74 1.44
N GLY A 103 13.18 -10.98 1.85
CA GLY A 103 13.48 -11.34 3.24
C GLY A 103 12.30 -11.14 4.18
N GLY A 104 11.08 -11.50 3.75
CA GLY A 104 9.85 -11.32 4.53
C GLY A 104 9.37 -9.87 4.66
N LEU A 105 10.11 -8.91 4.10
CA LEU A 105 9.73 -7.50 4.09
C LEU A 105 9.14 -7.10 2.75
N LEU A 106 7.99 -6.42 2.83
CA LEU A 106 7.41 -5.75 1.67
C LEU A 106 8.18 -4.45 1.42
N ARG A 107 8.61 -4.23 0.19
CA ARG A 107 9.40 -3.06 -0.22
C ARG A 107 8.59 -2.24 -1.17
N GLU A 108 8.16 -1.06 -0.74
CA GLU A 108 7.42 -0.14 -1.59
C GLU A 108 8.32 1.02 -2.00
N ARG A 109 8.38 1.29 -3.30
CA ARG A 109 8.99 2.49 -3.85
C ARG A 109 7.90 3.51 -4.16
N LEU A 110 7.99 4.66 -3.48
CA LEU A 110 7.14 5.83 -3.69
C LEU A 110 8.04 7.02 -4.00
N GLY A 111 8.12 7.39 -5.28
CA GLY A 111 9.04 8.41 -5.76
C GLY A 111 10.51 8.10 -5.39
N PRO A 112 11.23 9.01 -4.72
CA PRO A 112 12.60 8.78 -4.26
C PRO A 112 12.68 7.95 -2.99
N LEU A 113 11.56 7.70 -2.30
CA LEU A 113 11.52 6.95 -1.05
C LEU A 113 11.31 5.46 -1.32
N GLN A 114 12.07 4.64 -0.59
CA GLN A 114 11.86 3.20 -0.53
C GLN A 114 11.53 2.82 0.91
N PHE A 115 10.27 2.47 1.14
CA PHE A 115 9.78 1.97 2.40
C PHE A 115 9.96 0.46 2.46
N ARG A 116 10.23 -0.04 3.67
CA ARG A 116 10.21 -1.46 4.00
C ARG A 116 9.20 -1.66 5.10
N TYR A 117 8.30 -2.60 4.94
CA TYR A 117 7.23 -2.85 5.88
C TYR A 117 7.25 -4.29 6.39
N HIS A 118 6.98 -4.43 7.69
CA HIS A 118 6.46 -5.66 8.24
C HIS A 118 4.94 -5.66 8.11
N LEU A 119 4.41 -6.79 7.66
CA LEU A 119 2.98 -7.02 7.53
C LEU A 119 2.50 -7.81 8.74
N HIS A 120 1.54 -7.25 9.47
CA HIS A 120 0.98 -7.84 10.67
C HIS A 120 -0.52 -8.07 10.49
N PRO A 121 -0.96 -9.31 10.24
CA PRO A 121 -2.36 -9.65 10.29
C PRO A 121 -2.81 -9.66 11.76
N GLY A 122 -3.94 -9.01 12.06
CA GLY A 122 -4.49 -8.95 13.41
C GLY A 122 -5.74 -8.09 13.51
N ASN A 123 -6.63 -8.43 14.43
CA ASN A 123 -7.89 -7.72 14.68
C ASN A 123 -8.76 -7.51 13.42
N GLN A 124 -8.91 -8.58 12.60
CA GLN A 124 -9.64 -8.53 11.33
C GLN A 124 -9.14 -7.42 10.38
N ALA A 125 -7.84 -7.14 10.44
CA ALA A 125 -7.17 -6.17 9.59
C ALA A 125 -5.75 -6.64 9.26
N LEU A 126 -5.18 -6.05 8.21
CA LEU A 126 -3.78 -6.11 7.88
C LEU A 126 -3.14 -4.75 8.20
N TRP A 127 -2.13 -4.78 9.05
CA TRP A 127 -1.36 -3.60 9.43
C TRP A 127 0.00 -3.62 8.77
N TRP A 128 0.42 -2.46 8.26
CA TRP A 128 1.75 -2.27 7.70
C TRP A 128 2.53 -1.38 8.65
N GLN A 129 3.60 -1.93 9.21
CA GLN A 129 4.51 -1.22 10.10
C GLN A 129 5.82 -0.95 9.38
N VAL A 130 6.28 0.31 9.41
CA VAL A 130 7.55 0.68 8.77
C VAL A 130 8.72 0.04 9.52
N ALA A 131 9.46 -0.82 8.84
CA ALA A 131 10.73 -1.38 9.29
C ALA A 131 11.92 -0.45 8.99
N GLY A 132 11.75 0.47 8.03
CA GLY A 132 12.70 1.54 7.77
C GLY A 132 12.64 2.04 6.33
N VAL A 133 13.19 3.24 6.13
CA VAL A 133 13.07 3.98 4.87
C VAL A 133 14.44 4.32 4.30
N ARG A 134 14.57 4.27 2.98
CA ARG A 134 15.78 4.73 2.27
C ARG A 134 15.43 5.78 1.23
N LEU A 135 16.26 6.81 1.13
CA LEU A 135 16.21 7.78 0.04
C LEU A 135 17.05 7.27 -1.13
N PHE A 136 16.47 7.27 -2.34
CA PHE A 136 16.99 6.68 -3.57
C PHE A 136 17.42 5.20 -3.45
N GLY A 137 16.97 4.51 -2.40
CA GLY A 137 17.43 3.14 -2.07
C GLY A 137 18.84 3.05 -1.48
N LEU A 138 19.54 4.19 -1.31
CA LEU A 138 20.93 4.27 -0.89
C LEU A 138 21.04 4.76 0.55
N LEU A 139 20.52 5.96 0.84
CA LEU A 139 20.70 6.62 2.13
C LEU A 139 19.62 6.17 3.12
N PRO A 140 19.97 5.43 4.20
CA PRO A 140 19.02 5.09 5.25
C PRO A 140 18.57 6.35 5.98
N LEU A 141 17.25 6.54 6.13
CA LEU A 141 16.68 7.58 6.96
C LEU A 141 16.44 7.04 8.39
N PRO A 142 16.44 7.90 9.42
CA PRO A 142 16.16 7.48 10.79
C PRO A 142 14.80 6.79 10.89
N ALA A 143 14.78 5.52 11.37
CA ALA A 143 13.55 4.73 11.41
C ALA A 143 12.46 5.39 12.27
N GLY A 144 12.85 5.96 13.43
CA GLY A 144 11.93 6.64 14.34
C GLY A 144 11.23 7.87 13.75
N TRP A 145 11.67 8.39 12.60
CA TRP A 145 10.91 9.42 11.89
C TRP A 145 9.62 8.89 11.30
N PHE A 146 9.52 7.58 11.08
CA PHE A 146 8.42 6.93 10.38
C PHE A 146 7.55 6.09 11.30
N ASP A 147 7.71 6.18 12.62
CA ASP A 147 6.86 5.47 13.60
C ASP A 147 5.38 5.90 13.52
N GLY A 148 5.14 7.14 13.09
CA GLY A 148 3.80 7.66 12.80
C GLY A 148 3.28 7.30 11.42
N VAL A 149 3.96 6.44 10.67
CA VAL A 149 3.50 5.92 9.37
C VAL A 149 2.87 4.56 9.57
N ARG A 150 1.57 4.48 9.29
CA ARG A 150 0.76 3.27 9.41
C ARG A 150 -0.17 3.12 8.22
N CYS A 151 -0.28 1.90 7.72
CA CYS A 151 -1.38 1.49 6.86
C CYS A 151 -2.21 0.46 7.61
N ARG A 152 -3.53 0.60 7.55
CA ARG A 152 -4.48 -0.40 7.98
C ARG A 152 -5.39 -0.73 6.81
N GLU A 153 -5.54 -2.01 6.54
CA GLU A 153 -6.43 -2.55 5.53
C GLU A 153 -7.39 -3.50 6.23
N ARG A 154 -8.69 -3.37 6.02
CA ARG A 154 -9.70 -4.23 6.66
C ARG A 154 -10.85 -4.49 5.69
N GLU A 155 -11.76 -5.34 6.12
CA GLU A 155 -13.04 -5.48 5.47
C GLU A 155 -14.12 -4.80 6.31
N HIS A 156 -15.03 -4.10 5.64
CA HIS A 156 -16.25 -3.56 6.22
C HIS A 156 -17.37 -3.68 5.20
N ASP A 157 -18.49 -4.29 5.58
CA ASP A 157 -19.64 -4.55 4.71
C ASP A 157 -19.28 -5.18 3.35
N GLY A 158 -18.36 -6.15 3.37
CA GLY A 158 -17.88 -6.87 2.17
C GLY A 158 -16.97 -6.05 1.25
N ARG A 159 -16.62 -4.82 1.65
CA ARG A 159 -15.73 -3.92 0.90
C ARG A 159 -14.35 -3.87 1.52
N TYR A 160 -13.37 -3.64 0.66
CA TYR A 160 -12.01 -3.37 1.10
C TYR A 160 -11.93 -1.94 1.63
N GLU A 161 -11.59 -1.76 2.89
CA GLU A 161 -11.33 -0.45 3.49
C GLU A 161 -9.86 -0.26 3.79
N PHE A 162 -9.36 0.94 3.50
CA PHE A 162 -7.98 1.31 3.79
C PHE A 162 -7.93 2.60 4.59
N LEU A 163 -6.90 2.71 5.41
CA LEU A 163 -6.51 3.93 6.11
C LEU A 163 -5.00 3.99 6.10
N ILE A 164 -4.47 5.03 5.47
CA ILE A 164 -3.04 5.32 5.44
C ILE A 164 -2.86 6.64 6.15
N GLU A 165 -1.94 6.66 7.12
CA GLU A 165 -1.55 7.87 7.81
C GLU A 165 -0.04 7.94 7.85
N ALA A 166 0.51 9.09 7.47
CA ALA A 166 1.92 9.38 7.59
C ALA A 166 2.11 10.63 8.43
N ARG A 167 2.64 10.43 9.64
CA ARG A 167 3.03 11.49 10.55
C ARG A 167 4.54 11.38 10.82
N LEU A 168 5.24 12.49 10.62
CA LEU A 168 6.68 12.58 10.92
C LEU A 168 6.89 13.42 12.17
N PRO A 169 7.95 13.16 12.98
CA PRO A 169 8.28 14.01 14.12
C PRO A 169 8.62 15.42 13.62
N LEU A 170 8.28 16.43 14.43
CA LEU A 170 8.44 17.87 14.16
C LEU A 170 7.62 18.44 12.98
N VAL A 171 7.37 17.66 11.94
CA VAL A 171 6.55 18.05 10.79
C VAL A 171 5.06 17.92 11.09
N GLY A 172 4.69 16.89 11.86
CA GLY A 172 3.30 16.53 12.14
C GLY A 172 2.71 15.68 11.02
N LEU A 173 1.39 15.82 10.80
CA LEU A 173 0.69 15.09 9.74
C LEU A 173 1.25 15.49 8.37
N VAL A 174 1.67 14.53 7.56
CA VAL A 174 2.09 14.75 6.17
C VAL A 174 0.94 14.45 5.22
N VAL A 175 0.34 13.27 5.37
CA VAL A 175 -0.86 12.87 4.66
C VAL A 175 -1.64 11.88 5.52
N ARG A 176 -2.96 11.95 5.45
CA ARG A 176 -3.85 10.88 5.85
C ARG A 176 -4.81 10.65 4.70
N TYR A 177 -5.02 9.41 4.30
CA TYR A 177 -6.08 9.11 3.36
C TYR A 177 -6.76 7.81 3.72
N GLU A 178 -8.06 7.80 3.59
CA GLU A 178 -8.91 6.67 3.93
C GLU A 178 -10.04 6.55 2.92
N GLY A 179 -10.62 5.37 2.85
CA GLY A 179 -11.67 5.10 1.88
C GLY A 179 -11.92 3.62 1.74
N TRP A 180 -12.72 3.29 0.73
CA TRP A 180 -13.07 1.92 0.40
C TRP A 180 -12.93 1.66 -1.10
N LEU A 181 -12.75 0.39 -1.45
CA LEU A 181 -12.65 -0.12 -2.80
C LEU A 181 -13.52 -1.37 -2.97
N ALA A 182 -14.04 -1.53 -4.17
CA ALA A 182 -14.66 -2.75 -4.66
C ALA A 182 -14.07 -3.09 -6.05
N PRO A 183 -14.12 -4.36 -6.48
CA PRO A 183 -13.81 -4.73 -7.86
C PRO A 183 -14.63 -3.87 -8.85
N ALA A 184 -13.96 -3.34 -9.87
CA ALA A 184 -14.59 -2.52 -10.91
C ALA A 184 -15.05 -3.37 -12.10
#